data_AF-A0A7C2JJZ1-F1
#
_entry.id   AF-A0A7C2JJZ1-F1
#
_cell.length_a   1.000
_cell.length_b   1.000
_cell.length_c   1.000
_cell.angle_alpha   90.00
_cell.angle_beta   90.00
_cell.angle_gamma   90.00
#
_symmetry.space_group_name_H-M   'P 1'
#
loop_
_entity.id
_entity.type
_entity.pdbx_description
1 polymer ?
#
loop_
_entity_poly.entity_id
_entity_poly.type
_entity_poly.pdbx_seq_one_letter_code
_entity_poly.pdbx_strand_id
1 'polypeptide(L)'
;MSAQSRQTPAWLIILLVMVGLCFLGSCVLCPAILFPVFSQTREKARQTVCLSRLRRLAQAQYLYANDYDNHFPAAARWGDLTHPYVPDAESYRCPSVARQGFGYAMNVRLSRKKLNALSNPTQIPLLYDSANLAWNAHDPVTSLPTPPRHQREVNNIAFADGQARAVRSP
;
A
#
# COMPACT_ATOMS: atom_id res chain seq x y z
N MET A 1 41.64 -17.61 -64.94
CA MET A 1 41.32 -17.25 -63.53
C MET A 1 39.83 -16.99 -63.44
N SER A 2 39.03 -18.04 -63.28
CA SER A 2 37.58 -17.90 -63.17
C SER A 2 37.24 -17.45 -61.74
N ALA A 3 36.76 -16.21 -61.63
CA ALA A 3 36.23 -15.67 -60.38
C ALA A 3 34.94 -16.42 -60.03
N GLN A 4 35.02 -17.35 -59.08
CA GLN A 4 33.87 -18.10 -58.60
C GLN A 4 33.01 -17.15 -57.75
N SER A 5 31.89 -16.70 -58.31
CA SER A 5 30.94 -15.85 -57.61
C SER A 5 30.37 -16.60 -56.42
N ARG A 6 30.64 -16.11 -55.20
CA ARG A 6 30.07 -16.66 -53.97
C ARG A 6 28.57 -16.34 -53.96
N GLN A 7 27.75 -17.23 -54.49
CA GLN A 7 26.30 -17.16 -54.35
C GLN A 7 25.95 -17.54 -52.91
N THR A 8 25.60 -16.55 -52.09
CA THR A 8 25.00 -16.81 -50.78
C THR A 8 23.70 -17.58 -51.00
N PRO A 9 23.54 -18.76 -50.39
CA PRO A 9 22.41 -19.61 -50.73
C PRO A 9 21.12 -19.03 -50.13
N ALA A 10 20.07 -18.90 -50.96
CA ALA A 10 18.85 -18.15 -50.64
C ALA A 10 18.14 -18.58 -49.34
N TRP A 11 18.31 -19.83 -48.93
CA TRP A 11 17.76 -20.37 -47.68
C TRP A 11 18.31 -19.69 -46.42
N LEU A 12 19.58 -19.26 -46.44
CA LEU A 12 20.25 -18.61 -45.32
C LEU A 12 19.62 -17.24 -45.03
N ILE A 13 19.26 -16.52 -46.09
CA ILE A 13 18.56 -15.23 -46.00
C ILE A 13 17.17 -15.44 -45.39
N ILE A 14 16.42 -16.45 -45.86
CA ILE A 14 15.08 -16.75 -45.36
C ILE A 14 15.10 -17.10 -43.86
N LEU A 15 16.07 -17.90 -43.40
CA LEU A 15 16.19 -18.29 -42.00
C LEU A 15 16.51 -17.11 -41.08
N LEU A 16 17.43 -16.23 -41.50
CA LEU A 16 17.77 -15.02 -40.75
C LEU A 16 16.59 -14.05 -40.64
N VAL A 17 15.83 -13.86 -41.72
CA VAL A 17 14.62 -13.02 -41.73
C VAL A 17 13.57 -13.60 -40.79
N MET A 18 13.34 -14.92 -40.82
CA MET A 18 12.35 -15.58 -39.95
C MET A 18 12.70 -15.45 -38.46
N VAL A 19 13.96 -15.73 -38.10
CA VAL A 19 14.42 -15.59 -36.71
C VAL A 19 14.35 -14.14 -36.25
N GLY A 20 14.77 -13.19 -37.09
CA GLY A 20 14.65 -11.76 -36.81
C GLY A 20 13.20 -11.34 -36.57
N LEU A 21 12.27 -11.79 -37.41
CA LEU A 21 10.85 -11.45 -37.29
C LEU A 21 10.24 -12.01 -35.99
N CYS A 22 10.56 -13.27 -35.65
CA CYS A 22 10.09 -13.91 -34.41
C CYS A 22 10.63 -13.17 -33.17
N PHE A 23 11.91 -12.81 -33.18
CA PHE A 23 12.56 -12.12 -32.07
C PHE A 23 12.00 -10.69 -31.89
N LEU A 24 11.84 -9.95 -33.00
CA LEU A 24 11.25 -8.60 -33.00
C LEU A 24 9.81 -8.61 -32.46
N GLY A 25 9.02 -9.61 -32.82
CA GLY A 25 7.65 -9.76 -32.32
C GLY A 25 7.59 -9.95 -30.80
N SER A 26 8.43 -10.83 -30.24
CA SER A 26 8.46 -11.07 -28.79
C SER A 26 8.95 -9.87 -27.99
N CYS A 27 10.00 -9.18 -28.48
CA CYS A 27 10.59 -8.05 -27.77
C CYS A 27 9.66 -6.81 -27.67
N VAL A 28 8.73 -6.63 -28.60
CA VAL A 28 7.83 -5.46 -28.62
C VAL A 28 6.45 -5.79 -28.04
N LEU A 29 5.87 -6.93 -28.41
CA LEU A 29 4.49 -7.29 -28.05
C LEU A 29 4.36 -7.70 -26.58
N CYS A 30 5.30 -8.51 -26.07
CA CYS A 30 5.19 -9.06 -24.73
C CYS A 30 5.25 -7.96 -23.65
N PRO A 31 6.20 -7.02 -23.67
CA PRO A 31 6.25 -5.97 -22.66
C PRO A 31 5.03 -5.03 -22.74
N ALA A 32 4.49 -4.78 -23.93
CA ALA A 32 3.34 -3.89 -24.12
C ALA A 32 2.07 -4.37 -23.38
N ILE A 33 1.84 -5.69 -23.27
CA ILE A 33 0.70 -6.26 -22.55
C ILE A 33 1.05 -6.52 -21.08
N LEU A 34 2.29 -6.93 -20.81
CA LEU A 34 2.72 -7.28 -19.46
C LEU A 34 2.88 -6.06 -18.56
N PHE A 35 3.50 -4.97 -19.04
CA PHE A 35 3.71 -3.77 -18.23
C PHE A 35 2.42 -3.16 -17.64
N PRO A 36 1.31 -2.96 -18.40
CA PRO A 36 0.09 -2.40 -17.81
C PRO A 36 -0.49 -3.33 -16.74
N VAL A 37 -0.51 -4.65 -16.96
CA VAL A 37 -0.99 -5.61 -15.96
C VAL A 37 -0.10 -5.60 -14.72
N PHE A 38 1.22 -5.68 -14.88
CA PHE A 38 2.17 -5.66 -13.75
C PHE A 38 2.03 -4.39 -12.89
N SER A 39 1.78 -3.24 -13.52
CA SER A 39 1.56 -1.98 -12.78
C SER A 39 0.34 -2.04 -11.86
N GLN A 40 -0.77 -2.62 -12.35
CA GLN A 40 -2.00 -2.77 -11.57
C GLN A 40 -1.83 -3.78 -10.44
N THR A 41 -1.20 -4.93 -10.71
CA THR A 41 -0.93 -5.97 -9.70
C THR A 41 -0.02 -5.46 -8.60
N ARG A 42 0.99 -4.64 -8.95
CA ARG A 42 1.89 -4.01 -7.97
C ARG A 42 1.15 -3.07 -7.02
N GLU A 43 0.20 -2.28 -7.52
CA GLU A 43 -0.59 -1.40 -6.64
C GLU A 43 -1.53 -2.19 -5.72
N LYS A 44 -2.16 -3.26 -6.22
CA LYS A 44 -2.95 -4.16 -5.37
C LYS A 44 -2.10 -4.78 -4.26
N ALA A 45 -0.88 -5.21 -4.56
CA ALA A 45 0.05 -5.73 -3.57
C ALA A 45 0.39 -4.68 -2.49
N ARG A 46 0.65 -3.42 -2.88
CA ARG A 46 0.87 -2.32 -1.93
C ARG A 46 -0.35 -2.08 -1.04
N GLN A 47 -1.55 -2.13 -1.60
CA GLN A 47 -2.78 -2.01 -0.80
C GLN A 47 -2.91 -3.14 0.22
N THR A 48 -2.63 -4.39 -0.14
CA THR A 48 -2.65 -5.52 0.79
C THR A 48 -1.65 -5.33 1.93
N VAL A 49 -0.44 -4.86 1.63
CA VAL A 49 0.57 -4.52 2.64
C VAL A 49 0.08 -3.40 3.55
N CYS A 50 -0.52 -2.35 2.99
CA CYS A 50 -1.09 -1.24 3.75
C CYS A 50 -2.16 -1.72 4.75
N LEU A 51 -3.10 -2.57 4.30
CA LEU A 51 -4.12 -3.17 5.16
C LEU A 51 -3.51 -4.02 6.28
N SER A 52 -2.47 -4.82 5.98
CA SER A 52 -1.78 -5.62 6.98
C SER A 52 -1.08 -4.75 8.03
N ARG A 53 -0.42 -3.66 7.61
CA ARG A 53 0.20 -2.66 8.50
C ARG A 53 -0.83 -2.02 9.41
N LEU A 54 -1.97 -1.57 8.88
CA LEU A 54 -3.07 -1.00 9.66
C LEU A 54 -3.64 -1.98 10.70
N ARG A 55 -3.82 -3.26 10.36
CA ARG A 55 -4.25 -4.27 11.34
C ARG A 55 -3.25 -4.43 12.48
N ARG A 56 -1.96 -4.49 12.16
CA ARG A 56 -0.89 -4.60 13.16
C ARG A 56 -0.86 -3.39 14.08
N LEU A 57 -1.00 -2.19 13.54
CA LEU A 57 -1.04 -0.95 14.32
C LEU A 57 -2.30 -0.87 15.19
N ALA A 58 -3.46 -1.29 14.68
CA ALA A 58 -4.68 -1.36 15.47
C ALA A 58 -4.51 -2.32 16.65
N GLN A 59 -3.95 -3.51 16.40
CA GLN A 59 -3.60 -4.48 17.45
C GLN A 59 -2.63 -3.88 18.48
N ALA A 60 -1.61 -3.13 18.04
CA ALA A 60 -0.68 -2.45 18.94
C ALA A 60 -1.38 -1.44 19.87
N GLN A 61 -2.44 -0.76 19.40
CA GLN A 61 -3.24 0.11 20.26
C GLN A 61 -4.04 -0.65 21.31
N TYR A 62 -4.48 -1.88 21.03
CA TYR A 62 -5.10 -2.73 22.04
C TYR A 62 -4.10 -3.25 23.06
N LEU A 63 -2.90 -3.62 22.62
CA LEU A 63 -1.81 -4.01 23.53
C LEU A 63 -1.46 -2.86 24.46
N TYR A 64 -1.33 -1.64 23.92
CA TYR A 64 -1.20 -0.43 24.73
C TYR A 64 -2.38 -0.28 25.70
N ALA A 65 -3.63 -0.40 25.23
CA ALA A 65 -4.78 -0.25 26.11
C ALA A 65 -4.81 -1.27 27.25
N ASN A 66 -4.39 -2.51 26.98
CA ASN A 66 -4.30 -3.56 27.99
C ASN A 66 -3.30 -3.21 29.11
N ASP A 67 -2.21 -2.54 28.77
CA ASP A 67 -1.18 -2.13 29.74
C ASP A 67 -1.51 -0.80 30.45
N TYR A 68 -2.35 0.05 29.83
CA TYR A 68 -2.69 1.39 30.30
C TYR A 68 -4.21 1.58 30.47
N ASP A 69 -4.76 1.03 31.55
CA ASP A 69 -6.14 1.29 32.05
C ASP A 69 -7.27 1.17 31.02
N ASN A 70 -7.11 0.30 30.02
CA ASN A 70 -8.07 0.06 28.94
C ASN A 70 -8.47 1.34 28.17
N HIS A 71 -7.52 2.25 27.93
CA HIS A 71 -7.74 3.42 27.10
C HIS A 71 -6.81 3.48 25.87
N PHE A 72 -7.30 4.10 24.80
CA PHE A 72 -6.48 4.37 23.62
C PHE A 72 -5.34 5.35 23.93
N PRO A 73 -4.24 5.33 23.17
CA PRO A 73 -3.14 6.27 23.36
C PRO A 73 -3.57 7.73 23.11
N ALA A 74 -2.76 8.67 23.59
CA ALA A 74 -2.96 10.08 23.25
C ALA A 74 -2.67 10.30 21.76
N ALA A 75 -3.61 10.91 21.03
CA ALA A 75 -3.50 11.09 19.59
C ALA A 75 -2.23 11.85 19.16
N ALA A 76 -1.75 12.82 19.92
CA ALA A 76 -0.51 13.54 19.60
C ALA A 76 0.78 12.68 19.69
N ARG A 77 0.71 11.52 20.34
CA ARG A 77 1.87 10.63 20.61
C ARG A 77 1.56 9.17 20.30
N TRP A 78 0.55 8.89 19.48
CA TRP A 78 0.03 7.53 19.32
C TRP A 78 1.07 6.57 18.75
N GLY A 79 1.89 7.04 17.81
CA GLY A 79 3.01 6.30 17.24
C GLY A 79 4.07 6.01 18.28
N ASP A 80 4.50 7.02 19.05
CA ASP A 80 5.51 6.85 20.12
C ASP A 80 5.06 5.82 21.16
N LEU A 81 3.80 5.91 21.58
CA LEU A 81 3.22 5.06 22.62
C LEU A 81 2.98 3.63 22.14
N THR A 82 2.73 3.44 20.84
CA THR A 82 2.53 2.11 20.25
C THR A 82 3.82 1.47 19.74
N HIS A 83 4.89 2.25 19.55
CA HIS A 83 6.16 1.78 19.01
C HIS A 83 6.74 0.55 19.72
N PRO A 84 6.68 0.42 21.06
CA PRO A 84 7.17 -0.77 21.76
C PRO A 84 6.40 -2.07 21.42
N TYR A 85 5.16 -1.96 20.95
CA TYR A 85 4.27 -3.08 20.63
C TYR A 85 4.35 -3.51 19.17
N VAL A 86 5.15 -2.80 18.36
CA VAL A 86 5.28 -3.05 16.93
C VAL A 86 6.74 -3.43 16.65
N PRO A 87 7.01 -4.61 16.05
CA PRO A 87 8.37 -5.10 15.86
C PRO A 87 9.18 -4.29 14.84
N ASP A 88 8.52 -3.46 14.03
CA ASP A 88 9.11 -2.82 12.86
C ASP A 88 8.50 -1.42 12.62
N ALA A 89 9.36 -0.40 12.59
CA ALA A 89 8.99 1.00 12.36
C ALA A 89 8.41 1.23 10.95
N GLU A 90 8.71 0.38 9.98
CA GLU A 90 8.10 0.46 8.65
C GLU A 90 6.59 0.16 8.67
N SER A 91 6.08 -0.46 9.74
CA SER A 91 4.64 -0.68 9.93
C SER A 91 3.86 0.63 10.00
N TYR A 92 4.50 1.75 10.38
CA TYR A 92 3.88 3.08 10.42
C TYR A 92 3.86 3.79 9.07
N ARG A 93 4.48 3.22 8.04
CA ARG A 93 4.52 3.82 6.70
C ARG A 93 3.50 3.17 5.79
N CYS A 94 2.82 3.95 4.98
CA CYS A 94 2.01 3.43 3.89
C CYS A 94 2.91 3.21 2.65
N PRO A 95 2.89 2.01 2.02
CA PRO A 95 3.77 1.67 0.88
C PRO A 95 3.48 2.47 -0.40
N SER A 96 2.35 3.19 -0.45
CA SER A 96 1.99 4.08 -1.56
C SER A 96 2.39 5.55 -1.29
N VAL A 97 3.04 5.85 -0.17
CA VAL A 97 3.63 7.16 0.15
C VAL A 97 5.10 7.19 -0.28
N ALA A 98 5.61 8.37 -0.63
CA ALA A 98 7.04 8.57 -0.85
C ALA A 98 7.85 8.20 0.41
N ARG A 99 9.09 7.69 0.22
CA ARG A 99 9.93 7.08 1.27
C ARG A 99 10.14 7.90 2.56
N GLN A 100 9.89 9.20 2.56
CA GLN A 100 10.11 10.07 3.72
C GLN A 100 8.87 10.17 4.65
N GLY A 101 7.67 9.81 4.20
CA GLY A 101 6.43 9.98 4.97
C GLY A 101 5.91 8.70 5.66
N PHE A 102 4.96 8.88 6.59
CA PHE A 102 4.24 7.79 7.27
C PHE A 102 2.89 7.54 6.61
N GLY A 103 1.99 8.53 6.60
CA GLY A 103 0.73 8.48 5.84
C GLY A 103 -0.41 7.71 6.49
N TYR A 104 -0.27 7.32 7.76
CA TYR A 104 -1.38 6.91 8.62
C TYR A 104 -1.66 7.98 9.65
N ALA A 105 -2.94 8.23 9.93
CA ALA A 105 -3.35 9.06 11.06
C ALA A 105 -4.25 8.30 12.02
N MET A 106 -4.19 8.69 13.30
CA MET A 106 -5.13 8.27 14.32
C MET A 106 -6.33 9.20 14.38
N ASN A 107 -7.51 8.62 14.57
CA ASN A 107 -8.72 9.39 14.83
C ASN A 107 -8.60 10.15 16.16
N VAL A 108 -8.51 11.48 16.08
CA VAL A 108 -8.38 12.35 17.27
C VAL A 108 -9.52 12.18 18.27
N ARG A 109 -10.72 11.76 17.82
CA ARG A 109 -11.89 11.54 18.69
C ARG A 109 -11.74 10.35 19.64
N LEU A 110 -10.76 9.49 19.40
CA LEU A 110 -10.47 8.33 20.24
C LEU A 110 -9.30 8.57 21.19
N SER A 111 -8.65 9.74 21.13
CA SER A 111 -7.55 10.10 22.03
C SER A 111 -7.95 9.89 23.50
N ARG A 112 -7.21 9.02 24.22
CA ARG A 112 -7.45 8.68 25.65
C ARG A 112 -8.83 8.13 25.97
N LYS A 113 -9.62 7.74 24.97
CA LYS A 113 -10.96 7.19 25.20
C LYS A 113 -10.84 5.75 25.69
N LYS A 114 -11.68 5.36 26.66
CA LYS A 114 -11.73 3.98 27.15
C LYS A 114 -12.34 3.06 26.09
N LEU A 115 -11.80 1.85 25.94
CA LEU A 115 -12.31 0.84 25.01
C LEU A 115 -13.76 0.48 25.32
N ASN A 116 -14.09 0.33 26.60
CA ASN A 116 -15.43 -0.03 27.08
C ASN A 116 -16.47 1.09 26.88
N ALA A 117 -16.03 2.31 26.54
CA ALA A 117 -16.92 3.43 26.26
C ALA A 117 -17.39 3.47 24.79
N LEU A 118 -17.03 2.47 23.97
CA LEU A 118 -17.41 2.39 22.57
C LEU A 118 -18.63 1.47 22.39
N SER A 119 -19.78 2.05 22.03
CA SER A 119 -21.01 1.27 21.79
C SER A 119 -20.98 0.44 20.50
N ASN A 120 -20.20 0.84 19.50
CA ASN A 120 -20.05 0.11 18.22
C ASN A 120 -18.62 0.21 17.64
N PRO A 121 -17.68 -0.62 18.11
CA PRO A 121 -16.28 -0.57 17.68
C PRO A 121 -16.08 -0.82 16.18
N THR A 122 -16.93 -1.64 15.55
CA THR A 122 -16.80 -2.06 14.15
C THR A 122 -17.02 -0.96 13.12
N GLN A 123 -17.69 0.13 13.51
CA GLN A 123 -18.01 1.27 12.63
C GLN A 123 -17.18 2.51 12.92
N ILE A 124 -16.34 2.47 13.97
CA ILE A 124 -15.58 3.63 14.41
C ILE A 124 -14.16 3.53 13.82
N PRO A 125 -13.76 4.43 12.92
CA PRO A 125 -12.40 4.45 12.39
C PRO A 125 -11.40 4.77 13.52
N LEU A 126 -10.39 3.93 13.68
CA LEU A 126 -9.31 4.09 14.64
C LEU A 126 -8.07 4.69 13.99
N LEU A 127 -7.62 4.05 12.90
CA LEU A 127 -6.47 4.44 12.08
C LEU A 127 -6.91 4.47 10.63
N TYR A 128 -6.37 5.38 9.84
CA TYR A 128 -6.70 5.46 8.42
C TYR A 128 -5.57 6.10 7.62
N ASP A 129 -5.59 5.89 6.31
CA ASP A 129 -4.73 6.63 5.38
C ASP A 129 -5.01 8.14 5.52
N SER A 130 -3.98 8.96 5.71
CA SER A 130 -4.11 10.42 5.80
C SER A 130 -3.25 11.14 4.76
N ALA A 131 -3.68 12.36 4.41
CA ALA A 131 -2.87 13.30 3.63
C ALA A 131 -1.72 13.87 4.48
N ASN A 132 -1.89 13.90 5.80
CA ASN A 132 -0.84 14.28 6.74
C ASN A 132 0.21 13.15 6.84
N LEU A 133 1.43 13.44 6.40
CA LEU A 133 2.53 12.48 6.35
C LEU A 133 3.44 12.53 7.58
N ALA A 134 3.13 13.37 8.57
CA ALA A 134 3.93 13.53 9.78
C ALA A 134 3.88 12.28 10.67
N TRP A 135 4.92 12.12 11.49
CA TRP A 135 4.88 11.19 12.61
C TRP A 135 3.78 11.60 13.59
N ASN A 136 3.11 10.63 14.21
CA ASN A 136 1.95 10.87 15.08
C ASN A 136 0.85 11.72 14.43
N ALA A 137 0.68 11.66 13.10
CA ALA A 137 -0.42 12.34 12.44
C ALA A 137 -1.75 11.91 13.10
N HIS A 138 -2.58 12.89 13.43
CA HIS A 138 -3.86 12.68 14.06
C HIS A 138 -4.80 13.76 13.58
N ASP A 139 -5.92 13.33 13.02
CA ASP A 139 -6.88 14.21 12.38
C ASP A 139 -8.29 13.70 12.70
N PRO A 140 -9.35 14.40 12.32
CA PRO A 140 -10.66 13.80 12.17
C PRO A 140 -10.72 12.91 10.92
N VAL A 141 -11.64 11.94 10.91
CA VAL A 141 -11.88 11.02 9.77
C VAL A 141 -12.23 11.77 8.47
N THR A 142 -12.67 13.02 8.57
CA THR A 142 -12.94 13.88 7.40
C THR A 142 -11.68 14.25 6.61
N SER A 143 -10.48 14.07 7.18
CA SER A 143 -9.20 14.38 6.53
C SER A 143 -8.64 13.22 5.69
N LEU A 144 -9.50 12.29 5.26
CA LEU A 144 -9.12 11.21 4.34
C LEU A 144 -8.56 11.79 3.02
N PRO A 145 -7.52 11.19 2.43
CA PRO A 145 -6.96 11.63 1.17
C PRO A 145 -8.02 11.65 0.06
N THR A 146 -8.14 12.80 -0.60
CA THR A 146 -8.92 13.00 -1.82
C THR A 146 -7.99 13.59 -2.90
N PRO A 147 -7.62 12.82 -3.94
CA PRO A 147 -8.07 11.47 -4.26
C PRO A 147 -7.51 10.38 -3.32
N PRO A 148 -8.20 9.23 -3.20
CA PRO A 148 -7.73 8.10 -2.39
C PRO A 148 -6.36 7.58 -2.83
N ARG A 149 -5.58 7.11 -1.88
CA ARG A 149 -4.19 6.69 -2.14
C ARG A 149 -4.10 5.35 -2.88
N HIS A 150 -5.07 4.46 -2.69
CA HIS A 150 -5.06 3.11 -3.25
C HIS A 150 -6.08 2.98 -4.38
N GLN A 151 -5.59 2.53 -5.55
CA GLN A 151 -6.38 2.39 -6.78
C GLN A 151 -7.13 3.66 -7.22
N ARG A 152 -6.85 4.83 -6.60
CA ARG A 152 -7.59 6.09 -6.75
C ARG A 152 -9.09 6.00 -6.42
N GLU A 153 -9.51 4.96 -5.70
CA GLU A 153 -10.93 4.68 -5.42
C GLU A 153 -11.19 4.39 -3.93
N VAL A 154 -10.20 3.89 -3.20
CA VAL A 154 -10.40 3.39 -1.84
C VAL A 154 -9.34 3.93 -0.87
N ASN A 155 -9.79 4.19 0.34
CA ASN A 155 -8.94 4.46 1.49
C ASN A 155 -8.96 3.24 2.43
N ASN A 156 -7.81 2.88 2.97
CA ASN A 156 -7.73 1.80 3.94
C ASN A 156 -7.94 2.37 5.35
N ILE A 157 -8.82 1.72 6.11
CA ILE A 157 -9.23 2.15 7.43
C ILE A 157 -9.15 0.95 8.37
N ALA A 158 -8.46 1.10 9.50
CA ALA A 158 -8.54 0.22 10.65
C ALA A 158 -9.63 0.74 11.59
N PHE A 159 -10.55 -0.12 11.99
CA PHE A 159 -11.63 0.20 12.89
C PHE A 159 -11.24 -0.10 14.34
N ALA A 160 -12.02 0.45 15.27
CA ALA A 160 -11.87 0.24 16.70
C ALA A 160 -12.34 -1.14 17.16
N ASP A 161 -12.46 -2.12 16.25
CA ASP A 161 -12.54 -3.57 16.47
C ASP A 161 -11.22 -4.30 16.15
N GLY A 162 -10.19 -3.57 15.69
CA GLY A 162 -8.91 -4.12 15.26
C GLY A 162 -8.86 -4.60 13.80
N GLN A 163 -9.98 -4.56 13.08
CA GLN A 163 -10.05 -4.98 11.69
C GLN A 163 -9.73 -3.82 10.75
N ALA A 164 -8.88 -4.06 9.74
CA ALA A 164 -8.70 -3.13 8.64
C ALA A 164 -9.52 -3.55 7.41
N ARG A 165 -10.18 -2.58 6.79
CA ARG A 165 -11.01 -2.74 5.59
C ARG A 165 -10.74 -1.58 4.62
N ALA A 166 -10.89 -1.86 3.34
CA ALA A 166 -10.87 -0.81 2.31
C ALA A 166 -12.28 -0.21 2.23
N VAL A 167 -12.38 1.11 2.36
CA VAL A 167 -13.63 1.86 2.29
C VAL A 167 -13.55 2.79 1.10
N ARG A 168 -14.60 2.79 0.27
CA ARG A 168 -14.72 3.75 -0.84
C ARG A 168 -14.94 5.13 -0.25
N SER A 169 -14.18 6.11 -0.72
CA SER A 169 -14.49 7.50 -0.39
C SER A 169 -15.87 7.87 -0.94
N PRO A 170 -16.65 8.68 -0.22
CA PRO A 170 -17.92 9.20 -0.72
C PRO A 170 -17.75 10.06 -1.96
#